data_AF-A0A379ALT8-F1
#
_entry.id   AF-A0A379ALT8-F1
#
_cell.length_a   1.000
_cell.length_b   1.000
_cell.length_c   1.000
_cell.angle_alpha   90.00
_cell.angle_beta   90.00
_cell.angle_gamma   90.00
#
_symmetry.space_group_name_H-M   'P 1'
#
loop_
_entity.id
_entity.type
_entity.pdbx_description
1 polymer ?
#
loop_
_entity_poly.entity_id
_entity_poly.type
_entity_poly.pdbx_seq_one_letter_code
_entity_poly.pdbx_strand_id
1 'polypeptide(L)' 'MPTGWSTWISRAVPDDAESGGGLLVATIQLAITVGAAAGGWMFDLRGAGGVFVASGVLMLLAALTIFTRVRHHG' A
#
# COMPACT_ATOMS: atom_id res chain seq x y z
N MET A 1 -17.28 1.80 19.92
CA MET A 1 -15.95 1.71 20.55
C MET A 1 -14.93 2.10 19.50
N PRO A 2 -14.05 3.09 19.73
CA PRO A 2 -13.03 3.45 18.76
C PRO A 2 -12.18 2.21 18.49
N THR A 3 -12.10 1.75 17.24
CA THR A 3 -11.24 0.62 16.87
C THR A 3 -9.79 0.98 17.21
N GLY A 4 -8.96 0.00 17.58
CA GLY A 4 -7.65 0.24 18.25
C GLY A 4 -6.73 1.27 17.57
N TRP A 5 -6.89 1.46 16.26
CA TRP A 5 -6.26 2.52 15.47
C TRP A 5 -6.61 3.95 15.90
N SER A 6 -7.90 4.26 16.06
CA SER A 6 -8.36 5.59 16.51
C SER A 6 -7.92 5.88 17.95
N THR A 7 -7.85 4.86 18.81
CA THR A 7 -7.28 4.97 20.16
C THR A 7 -5.76 5.17 20.14
N TRP A 8 -5.05 4.59 19.18
CA TRP A 8 -3.60 4.74 19.04
C TRP A 8 -3.22 6.18 18.65
N ILE A 9 -3.95 6.80 17.72
CA ILE A 9 -3.62 8.16 17.26
C ILE A 9 -3.83 9.22 18.33
N SER A 10 -4.89 9.11 19.12
CA SER A 10 -5.12 10.00 20.25
C SER A 10 -4.05 9.85 21.34
N ARG A 11 -3.32 8.72 21.38
CA ARG A 11 -2.19 8.50 22.30
C ARG A 11 -0.83 8.90 21.70
N ALA A 12 -0.65 8.74 20.38
CA ALA A 12 0.59 9.06 19.69
C ALA A 12 0.76 10.56 19.43
N VAL A 13 -0.35 11.28 19.23
CA VAL A 13 -0.40 12.75 19.08
C VAL A 13 -1.54 13.31 19.94
N PRO A 14 -1.39 13.32 21.28
CA PRO A 14 -2.45 13.74 22.19
C PRO A 14 -2.72 15.25 22.15
N ASP A 15 -1.71 16.06 21.83
CA ASP A 15 -1.79 17.52 21.83
C ASP A 15 -2.46 18.10 20.56
N ASP A 16 -2.69 17.27 19.53
CA ASP A 16 -3.16 17.73 18.21
C ASP A 16 -3.95 16.63 17.46
N ALA A 17 -4.86 15.97 18.17
CA ALA A 17 -5.60 14.80 17.64
C ALA A 17 -6.42 15.10 16.37
N GLU A 18 -6.89 16.34 16.20
CA GLU A 18 -7.61 16.80 15.00
C GLU A 18 -6.66 16.92 13.79
N SER A 19 -5.49 17.50 13.98
CA SER A 19 -4.39 17.54 12.99
C SER A 19 -3.89 16.13 12.63
N GLY A 20 -3.81 15.22 13.62
CA GLY A 20 -3.43 13.82 13.42
C GLY A 20 -4.44 13.03 12.58
N GLY A 21 -5.73 13.29 12.77
CA GLY A 21 -6.80 12.73 11.93
C GLY A 21 -6.72 13.23 10.48
N GLY A 22 -6.47 14.52 10.28
CA GLY A 22 -6.28 15.12 8.95
C GLY A 22 -5.08 14.55 8.20
N LEU A 23 -3.94 14.40 8.87
CA LEU A 23 -2.71 13.85 8.28
C LEU A 23 -2.90 12.39 7.83
N LEU A 24 -3.64 11.61 8.60
CA LEU A 24 -3.96 10.23 8.29
C LEU A 24 -4.82 10.12 7.04
N VAL A 25 -5.87 10.93 6.94
CA VAL A 25 -6.72 10.98 5.75
C VAL A 25 -5.90 11.41 4.54
N ALA A 26 -5.04 12.43 4.68
CA ALA A 26 -4.15 12.87 3.61
C ALA A 26 -3.19 11.76 3.15
N THR A 27 -2.66 10.97 4.08
CA THR A 27 -1.77 9.84 3.76
C THR A 27 -2.51 8.72 3.03
N ILE A 28 -3.72 8.39 3.46
CA ILE A 28 -4.57 7.39 2.77
C ILE A 28 -4.91 7.89 1.36
N GLN A 29 -5.33 9.15 1.24
CA GLN A 29 -5.65 9.78 -0.04
C GLN A 29 -4.44 9.73 -0.97
N LEU A 30 -3.26 10.09 -0.48
CA LEU A 30 -2.00 10.03 -1.25
C LEU A 30 -1.71 8.60 -1.72
N ALA A 31 -1.85 7.60 -0.84
CA ALA A 31 -1.66 6.20 -1.22
C ALA A 31 -2.63 5.75 -2.32
N ILE A 32 -3.91 6.16 -2.24
CA ILE A 32 -4.91 5.88 -3.28
C ILE A 32 -4.55 6.57 -4.60
N THR A 33 -4.20 7.85 -4.57
CA THR A 33 -3.82 8.61 -5.76
C THR A 33 -2.59 8.02 -6.45
N VAL A 34 -1.56 7.67 -5.68
CA VAL A 34 -0.35 7.03 -6.19
C VAL A 34 -0.68 5.66 -6.79
N GLY A 35 -1.50 4.86 -6.11
CA GLY A 35 -1.96 3.57 -6.62
C GLY A 35 -2.75 3.69 -7.93
N ALA A 36 -3.64 4.67 -8.02
CA ALA A 36 -4.42 4.95 -9.22
C ALA A 36 -3.54 5.46 -10.38
N ALA A 37 -2.58 6.35 -10.10
CA ALA A 37 -1.63 6.84 -11.10
C ALA A 37 -0.73 5.72 -11.62
N ALA A 38 -0.19 4.88 -10.73
CA ALA A 38 0.63 3.74 -11.11
C ALA A 38 -0.18 2.69 -11.89
N GLY A 39 -1.41 2.39 -11.47
CA GLY A 39 -2.31 1.46 -12.16
C GLY A 39 -2.74 1.98 -13.54
N GLY A 40 -3.06 3.27 -13.64
CA GLY A 40 -3.39 3.95 -14.90
C GLY A 40 -2.21 3.98 -15.86
N TRP A 41 -1.00 4.31 -15.38
CA TRP A 41 0.21 4.28 -16.21
C TRP A 41 0.52 2.87 -16.73
N MET A 42 0.33 1.85 -15.90
CA MET A 42 0.48 0.45 -16.30
C MET A 42 -0.57 0.01 -17.34
N PHE A 43 -1.79 0.55 -17.24
CA PHE A 43 -2.89 0.31 -18.18
C PHE A 43 -2.67 1.02 -19.53
N ASP A 44 -2.22 2.28 -19.53
CA ASP A 44 -1.98 3.08 -20.74
C ASP A 44 -0.91 2.47 -21.66
N LEU A 45 0.10 1.81 -21.09
CA LEU A 45 1.20 1.23 -21.88
C LEU A 45 0.79 -0.03 -22.68
N ARG A 46 -0.24 -0.79 -22.25
CA ARG A 46 -0.58 -2.11 -22.82
C ARG A 46 -2.08 -2.45 -22.90
N GLY A 47 -2.98 -1.52 -22.57
CA GLY A 47 -4.43 -1.75 -22.48
C GLY A 47 -4.79 -2.79 -21.40
N ALA A 48 -5.88 -3.55 -21.61
CA ALA A 48 -6.32 -4.60 -20.67
C ALA A 48 -5.23 -5.66 -20.36
N GLY A 49 -4.24 -5.84 -21.25
CA GLY A 49 -3.08 -6.70 -21.01
C GLY A 49 -2.12 -6.19 -19.91
N GLY A 50 -2.11 -4.88 -19.64
CA GLY A 50 -1.23 -4.27 -18.63
C GLY A 50 -1.48 -4.78 -17.22
N VAL A 51 -2.75 -5.01 -16.86
CA VAL A 51 -3.15 -5.54 -15.55
C VAL A 51 -2.65 -6.98 -15.35
N PHE A 52 -2.72 -7.80 -16.39
CA PHE A 52 -2.21 -9.18 -16.36
C PHE A 52 -0.69 -9.23 -16.22
N VAL A 53 0.03 -8.37 -16.95
CA VAL A 53 1.49 -8.25 -16.82
C VAL A 53 1.89 -7.77 -15.43
N ALA A 54 1.19 -6.77 -14.87
CA ALA A 54 1.44 -6.27 -13.52
C ALA A 54 1.27 -7.38 -12.47
N SER A 55 0.15 -8.11 -12.57
CA SER A 55 -0.14 -9.25 -11.69
C SER A 55 0.91 -10.34 -11.83
N GLY A 56 1.37 -10.62 -13.06
CA GLY A 56 2.45 -11.58 -13.33
C GLY A 56 3.79 -11.18 -12.70
N VAL A 57 4.18 -9.90 -12.80
CA VAL A 57 5.40 -9.39 -12.18
C VAL A 57 5.32 -9.48 -10.66
N LEU A 58 4.20 -9.08 -10.06
CA LEU A 58 3.96 -9.21 -8.61
C LEU A 58 4.07 -10.66 -8.14
N MET A 59 3.48 -11.61 -8.89
CA MET A 59 3.57 -13.03 -8.61
C MET A 59 5.02 -13.55 -8.68
N LEU A 60 5.79 -13.12 -9.68
CA LEU A 60 7.20 -13.48 -9.81
C LEU A 60 8.05 -12.92 -8.66
N LEU A 61 7.83 -11.67 -8.26
CA LEU A 61 8.52 -11.06 -7.12
C LEU A 61 8.19 -11.80 -5.82
N ALA A 62 6.92 -12.13 -5.59
CA ALA A 62 6.51 -12.92 -4.44
C ALA A 62 7.19 -14.29 -4.42
N ALA A 63 7.20 -15.00 -5.55
CA ALA A 63 7.87 -16.30 -5.69
C ALA A 63 9.38 -16.21 -5.42
N LEU A 64 10.07 -15.20 -5.95
CA LEU A 64 11.49 -14.94 -5.67
C LEU A 64 11.74 -14.64 -4.20
N THR A 65 10.87 -13.85 -3.56
CA THR A 65 11.00 -13.50 -2.14
C THR A 65 10.83 -14.74 -1.26
N ILE A 66 9.87 -15.60 -1.59
CA ILE A 66 9.67 -16.88 -0.89
C ILE A 66 10.87 -17.81 -1.13
N PHE A 67 11.32 -17.95 -2.38
CA PHE A 67 12.46 -18.81 -2.73
C PHE A 67 13.74 -18.39 -2.01
N THR A 68 14.05 -17.09 -1.97
CA THR A 68 15.22 -16.56 -1.26
C THR A 68 15.10 -16.75 0.26
N ARG A 69 13.91 -16.54 0.84
CA ARG A 69 13.64 -16.81 2.27
C ARG A 69 13.79 -18.28 2.62
N VAL A 70 13.28 -19.19 1.79
CA VAL A 70 13.41 -20.64 1.99
C VAL A 70 14.87 -21.07 1.89
N ARG A 71 15.61 -20.56 0.89
CA ARG A 71 17.03 -20.88 0.72
C ARG A 71 17.91 -20.38 1.86
N HIS A 72 17.54 -19.29 2.53
CA HIS A 72 18.26 -18.79 3.70
C HIS A 72 18.00 -19.57 5.00
N HIS A 73 17.03 -20.48 5.01
CA HIS A 73 16.67 -21.31 6.17
C HIS A 73 16.91 -22.81 5.97
N GLY A 74 17.48 -23.21 4.84
CA GLY A 74 17.83 -24.61 4.51
C GLY A 74 19.33 -24.84 4.39
#